data_AF-R7LR10-F1
#
_entry.id   AF-R7LR10-F1
#
_cell.length_a   1.000
_cell.length_b   1.000
_cell.length_c   1.000
_cell.angle_alpha   90.00
_cell.angle_beta   90.00
_cell.angle_gamma   90.00
#
_symmetry.space_group_name_H-M   'P 1'
#
loop_
_entity.id
_entity.type
_entity.pdbx_description
1 polymer ?
#
loop_
_entity_poly.entity_id
_entity_poly.type
_entity_poly.pdbx_seq_one_letter_code
_entity_poly.pdbx_strand_id
1 'polypeptide(L)' 'MKIDGVFIAQGVAGSTDFAKRIGAKVNNDKIVVDENMQTSIKGLFACGDCTGGLYQVSKAVYEGTKAGLAVLK' A
#
# COMPACT_ATOMS: atom_id res chain seq x y z
N MET A 1 -33.21 8.10 -16.12
CA MET A 1 -32.63 8.79 -14.95
C MET A 1 -31.92 10.04 -15.47
N LYS A 2 -32.19 11.23 -14.92
CA LYS A 2 -31.54 12.49 -15.34
C LYS A 2 -30.52 12.86 -14.26
N ILE A 3 -29.26 13.11 -14.62
CA ILE A 3 -28.17 13.45 -13.69
C ILE A 3 -27.32 14.59 -14.26
N ASP A 4 -26.74 15.41 -13.39
CA ASP A 4 -25.87 16.54 -13.79
C ASP A 4 -24.41 16.12 -14.03
N GLY A 5 -24.01 14.93 -13.56
CA GLY A 5 -22.68 14.38 -13.81
C GLY A 5 -22.47 13.01 -13.17
N VAL A 6 -21.61 12.20 -13.79
CA VAL A 6 -21.14 10.93 -13.27
C VAL A 6 -19.61 10.92 -13.33
N PHE A 7 -18.98 10.57 -12.22
CA PHE A 7 -17.55 10.36 -12.13
C PHE A 7 -17.30 8.89 -11.84
N ILE A 8 -16.64 8.21 -12.78
CA ILE A 8 -16.28 6.81 -12.63
C ILE A 8 -14.83 6.75 -12.17
N ALA A 9 -14.64 6.42 -10.89
CA ALA A 9 -13.34 6.06 -10.32
C ALA A 9 -13.25 4.54 -10.18
N GLN A 10 -13.49 3.82 -11.28
CA GLN A 10 -13.28 2.38 -11.34
C GLN A 10 -11.78 2.15 -11.41
N GLY A 11 -11.25 1.38 -10.44
CA GLY A 11 -9.82 1.31 -10.14
C GLY A 11 -8.89 0.97 -11.31
N VAL A 12 -7.59 1.02 -11.01
CA VAL A 12 -6.49 0.56 -11.87
C VAL A 12 -5.79 -0.63 -11.21
N ALA A 13 -4.91 -1.33 -11.93
CA ALA A 13 -4.07 -2.36 -11.31
C ALA A 13 -3.32 -1.75 -10.12
N GLY A 14 -3.61 -2.27 -8.93
CA GLY A 14 -3.20 -1.66 -7.67
C GLY A 14 -1.80 -2.09 -7.24
N SER A 15 -1.27 -1.42 -6.21
CA SER A 15 -0.02 -1.82 -5.55
C SER A 15 -0.01 -3.29 -5.11
N THR A 16 -1.17 -3.84 -4.76
CA THR A 16 -1.35 -5.24 -4.39
C THR A 16 -1.16 -6.21 -5.56
N ASP A 17 -1.58 -5.83 -6.77
CA ASP A 17 -1.37 -6.65 -7.97
C ASP A 17 0.13 -6.75 -8.29
N PHE A 18 0.84 -5.63 -8.15
CA PHE A 18 2.30 -5.58 -8.28
C PHE A 18 3.00 -6.43 -7.21
N ALA A 19 2.60 -6.29 -5.95
CA ALA A 19 3.13 -7.06 -4.83
C ALA A 19 2.91 -8.58 -5.02
N LYS A 20 1.71 -9.00 -5.45
CA LYS A 20 1.41 -10.40 -5.79
C LYS A 20 2.31 -10.92 -6.90
N ARG A 21 2.54 -10.13 -7.96
CA ARG A 21 3.42 -10.52 -9.08
C ARG A 21 4.88 -10.68 -8.68
N ILE A 22 5.37 -9.89 -7.72
CA ILE A 22 6.74 -10.03 -7.17
C ILE A 22 6.83 -11.21 -6.18
N GLY A 23 5.70 -11.74 -5.71
CA GLY A 23 5.65 -12.83 -4.73
C GLY A 23 5.64 -12.35 -3.28
N ALA A 24 5.34 -11.07 -3.03
CA ALA A 24 5.15 -10.57 -1.68
C ALA A 24 3.84 -11.10 -1.07
N LYS A 25 3.85 -11.33 0.23
CA LYS A 25 2.68 -11.78 0.98
C LYS A 25 1.61 -10.69 0.99
N VAL A 26 0.41 -11.05 0.55
CA VAL A 26 -0.77 -10.20 0.56
C VAL A 26 -1.89 -10.91 1.31
N ASN A 27 -2.64 -10.17 2.14
CA ASN A 27 -3.79 -10.67 2.88
C ASN A 27 -4.96 -9.69 2.73
N ASN A 28 -6.14 -10.17 2.30
CA ASN A 28 -7.34 -9.34 2.07
C ASN A 28 -7.04 -8.06 1.27
N ASP A 29 -6.29 -8.19 0.17
CA ASP A 29 -5.82 -7.07 -0.65
C ASP A 29 -5.06 -5.98 0.12
N LYS A 30 -4.29 -6.39 1.14
CA LYS A 30 -3.30 -5.57 1.84
C LYS A 30 -1.94 -6.24 1.83
N ILE A 31 -0.91 -5.48 1.51
CA ILE A 31 0.47 -5.96 1.52
C ILE A 31 0.88 -6.14 2.98
N VAL A 32 1.28 -7.36 3.33
CA VAL A 32 1.71 -7.67 4.69
C VAL A 32 3.13 -7.12 4.88
N VAL A 33 3.31 -6.33 5.94
CA VAL A 33 4.58 -5.71 6.30
C VAL A 33 4.91 -5.95 7.77
N ASP A 34 6.20 -5.90 8.11
CA ASP A 34 6.70 -5.90 9.49
C ASP A 34 6.64 -4.50 10.13
N GLU A 35 7.16 -4.36 11.35
CA GLU A 35 7.20 -3.07 12.05
C GLU A 35 8.10 -2.03 11.37
N ASN A 36 8.98 -2.40 10.44
CA ASN A 36 9.84 -1.50 9.67
C ASN A 36 9.28 -1.23 8.26
N MET A 37 8.05 -1.64 7.97
CA MET A 37 7.38 -1.53 6.68
C MET A 37 7.99 -2.41 5.58
N GLN A 38 8.83 -3.38 5.95
CA GLN A 38 9.40 -4.33 5.00
C GLN A 38 8.38 -5.43 4.71
N THR A 39 8.23 -5.77 3.44
CA THR A 39 7.36 -6.89 3.03
C THR A 39 8.04 -8.24 3.31
N SER A 40 7.37 -9.34 2.96
CA SER A 40 8.02 -10.67 2.97
C SER A 40 9.17 -10.82 1.98
N ILE A 41 9.39 -9.85 1.07
CA ILE A 41 10.49 -9.83 0.11
C ILE A 41 11.55 -8.84 0.59
N LYS A 42 12.79 -9.34 0.79
CA LYS A 42 13.91 -8.51 1.24
C LYS A 42 14.17 -7.37 0.25
N GLY A 43 14.26 -6.14 0.76
CA GLY A 43 14.48 -4.94 -0.05
C GLY A 43 13.23 -4.36 -0.70
N LEU A 44 12.05 -5.00 -0.53
CA LEU A 44 10.77 -4.47 -0.97
C LEU A 44 9.98 -3.97 0.24
N PHE A 45 9.54 -2.72 0.18
CA PHE A 45 8.80 -2.02 1.24
C PHE A 45 7.44 -1.54 0.72
N ALA A 46 6.47 -1.43 1.62
CA ALA A 46 5.15 -0.89 1.32
C ALA A 46 4.65 -0.05 2.50
N CYS A 47 3.95 1.06 2.22
CA CYS A 47 3.44 1.98 3.24
C CYS A 47 2.13 2.66 2.77
N GLY A 48 1.36 3.23 3.70
CA GLY A 48 0.10 3.91 3.41
C GLY A 48 -1.08 2.95 3.26
N ASP A 49 -2.06 3.29 2.44
CA ASP A 49 -3.34 2.55 2.38
C ASP A 49 -3.20 1.11 1.87
N CYS A 50 -2.12 0.84 1.14
CA CYS A 50 -1.81 -0.49 0.61
C CYS A 50 -1.45 -1.52 1.70
N THR A 51 -1.07 -1.07 2.90
CA THR A 51 -0.77 -1.94 4.05
C THR A 51 -1.95 -2.13 4.99
N GLY A 52 -3.05 -1.39 4.79
CA GLY A 52 -4.26 -1.50 5.61
C GLY A 52 -4.22 -0.62 6.85
N GLY A 53 -5.07 -0.94 7.82
CA GLY A 53 -5.23 -0.15 9.04
C GLY A 53 -6.00 1.14 8.82
N LEU A 54 -5.46 2.26 9.30
CA LEU A 54 -6.10 3.56 9.22
C LEU A 54 -5.74 4.29 7.93
N TYR A 55 -6.74 4.65 7.11
CA TYR A 55 -6.56 5.39 5.85
C TYR A 55 -6.55 6.90 6.11
N GLN A 56 -5.41 7.38 6.58
CA GLN A 56 -5.19 8.79 6.92
C GLN A 56 -3.83 9.25 6.40
N VAL A 57 -3.78 10.51 5.96
CA VAL A 57 -2.55 11.14 5.44
C VAL A 57 -1.42 11.05 6.46
N SER A 58 -1.69 11.36 7.73
CA SER A 58 -0.68 11.32 8.80
C SER A 58 -0.08 9.93 9.00
N LYS A 59 -0.90 8.88 8.95
CA LYS A 59 -0.47 7.48 9.02
C LYS A 59 0.42 7.14 7.83
N ALA A 60 0.00 7.47 6.62
CA ALA A 60 0.77 7.21 5.40
C ALA A 60 2.14 7.92 5.43
N VAL A 61 2.19 9.18 5.88
CA VAL A 61 3.44 9.96 6.02
C VAL A 61 4.38 9.32 7.06
N TYR A 62 3.86 8.90 8.20
CA TYR A 62 4.64 8.23 9.24
C TYR A 62 5.23 6.90 8.73
N GLU A 63 4.41 6.06 8.10
CA GLU A 63 4.88 4.80 7.53
C GLU A 63 5.88 5.00 6.39
N GLY A 64 5.67 6.01 5.54
CA GLY A 64 6.63 6.38 4.49
C GLY A 64 7.99 6.78 5.06
N THR A 65 8.00 7.57 6.14
CA THR A 65 9.23 7.92 6.87
C THR A 65 9.93 6.68 7.41
N LYS A 66 9.18 5.75 8.02
CA LYS A 66 9.74 4.49 8.53
C LYS A 66 10.35 3.63 7.42
N ALA A 67 9.61 3.43 6.33
CA ALA A 67 10.08 2.65 5.19
C ALA A 67 11.36 3.27 4.60
N GLY A 68 11.39 4.59 4.38
CA GLY A 68 12.55 5.29 3.84
C GLY A 68 13.80 5.17 4.72
N LEU A 69 13.65 5.28 6.04
CA LEU A 69 14.76 5.09 6.97
C LEU A 69 15.20 3.63 7.08
N ALA A 70 14.29 2.68 6.94
CA ALA A 70 14.60 1.25 7.00
C ALA A 70 15.41 0.79 5.78
N VAL A 71 15.20 1.38 4.60
CA VAL A 71 15.96 1.07 3.38
C VAL A 71 17.46 1.40 3.50
N LEU A 72 17.82 2.35 4.37
CA LEU A 72 19.21 2.79 4.57
C LEU A 72 20.01 1.90 5.55
N LYS A 73 19.36 0.95 6.21
CA LYS A 73 19.98 0.02 7.16
C LYS A 73 20.38 -1.28 6.48
#